data_AF-A0A1S1HHL5-F1
#
_entry.id   AF-A0A1S1HHL5-F1
#
_cell.length_a   1.000
_cell.length_b   1.000
_cell.length_c   1.000
_cell.angle_alpha   90.00
_cell.angle_beta   90.00
_cell.angle_gamma   90.00
#
_symmetry.space_group_name_H-M   'P 1'
#
loop_
_entity.id
_entity.type
_entity.pdbx_description
1 polymer ?
#
loop_
_entity_poly.entity_id
_entity_poly.type
_entity_poly.pdbx_seq_one_letter_code
_entity_poly.pdbx_strand_id
1 'polypeptide(L)' 'MNRDDAERLARTRYTIISAMRASGALLMVLGMWIWVGDILRAGGLPAAGVPLFAIGFLQSLIVPQILARKWRTPKP' A
#
# COMPACT_ATOMS: atom_id res chain seq x y z
N MET A 1 -14.80 -13.60 25.40
CA MET A 1 -14.63 -13.07 24.03
C MET A 1 -15.37 -14.02 23.10
N ASN A 2 -16.41 -13.55 22.42
CA ASN A 2 -17.26 -14.40 21.59
C ASN A 2 -16.51 -14.78 20.30
N ARG A 3 -16.70 -15.99 19.75
CA ARG A 3 -15.98 -16.41 18.52
C ARG A 3 -16.23 -15.46 17.35
N ASP A 4 -17.44 -14.92 17.27
CA ASP A 4 -17.86 -13.97 16.24
C ASP A 4 -17.05 -12.66 16.27
N ASP A 5 -16.65 -12.20 17.46
CA ASP A 5 -15.85 -10.98 17.62
C ASP A 5 -14.42 -11.18 17.09
N ALA A 6 -13.85 -12.36 17.32
CA ALA A 6 -12.52 -12.72 16.83
C ALA A 6 -12.48 -12.83 15.30
N GLU A 7 -13.51 -13.42 14.69
CA GLU A 7 -13.64 -13.49 13.24
C GLU A 7 -13.82 -12.11 12.59
N ARG A 8 -14.67 -11.26 13.17
CA ARG A 8 -14.86 -9.87 12.71
C ARG A 8 -13.55 -9.09 12.77
N LEU A 9 -12.79 -9.23 13.86
CA LEU A 9 -11.50 -8.56 14.03
C LEU A 9 -10.47 -9.06 13.01
N ALA A 10 -10.40 -10.36 12.76
CA ALA A 10 -9.50 -10.95 11.77
C ALA A 10 -9.83 -10.45 10.35
N ARG A 11 -11.12 -10.43 9.99
CA ARG A 11 -11.59 -9.92 8.70
C ARG A 11 -11.25 -8.45 8.51
N THR A 12 -11.51 -7.60 9.51
CA THR A 12 -11.17 -6.18 9.46
C THR A 12 -9.68 -5.95 9.25
N ARG A 13 -8.81 -6.69 9.97
CA ARG A 13 -7.36 -6.59 9.80
C ARG A 13 -6.92 -6.99 8.40
N TYR A 14 -7.46 -8.08 7.88
CA TYR A 14 -7.18 -8.53 6.52
C TYR A 14 -7.57 -7.46 5.48
N THR A 15 -8.78 -6.91 5.60
CA THR A 15 -9.29 -5.85 4.70
C THR A 15 -8.41 -4.61 4.74
N ILE A 16 -7.96 -4.18 5.92
CA ILE A 16 -7.08 -3.00 6.02
C ILE A 16 -5.72 -3.28 5.38
N ILE A 17 -5.12 -4.45 5.63
CA ILE A 17 -3.82 -4.82 5.03
C ILE A 17 -3.93 -4.92 3.51
N SER A 18 -4.99 -5.54 2.99
CA SER A 18 -5.19 -5.65 1.54
C SER A 18 -5.45 -4.28 0.91
N ALA A 19 -6.26 -3.42 1.55
CA ALA A 19 -6.48 -2.04 1.10
C ALA A 19 -5.18 -1.22 1.08
N MET A 20 -4.29 -1.37 2.06
CA MET A 20 -2.98 -0.71 2.08
C MET A 20 -2.04 -1.20 0.98
N ARG A 21 -2.10 -2.49 0.64
CA ARG A 21 -1.37 -3.02 -0.52
C ARG A 21 -1.90 -2.43 -1.82
N ALA A 22 -3.23 -2.41 -1.98
CA ALA A 22 -3.89 -1.87 -3.16
C ALA A 22 -3.61 -0.37 -3.33
N SER A 23 -3.64 0.42 -2.25
CA SER A 23 -3.35 1.86 -2.32
C SER A 23 -1.91 2.14 -2.75
N GLY A 24 -0.93 1.39 -2.21
CA GLY A 24 0.46 1.53 -2.61
C GLY A 24 0.69 1.10 -4.07
N ALA A 25 0.05 0.01 -4.50
CA ALA A 25 0.07 -0.42 -5.90
C ALA A 25 -0.56 0.64 -6.84
N LEU A 26 -1.64 1.29 -6.41
CA LEU A 26 -2.25 2.38 -7.15
C LEU A 26 -1.27 3.56 -7.31
N LEU A 27 -0.58 3.95 -6.24
CA LEU A 27 0.45 5.00 -6.29
C LEU A 27 1.64 4.61 -7.18
N MET A 28 2.05 3.34 -7.18
CA MET A 28 3.06 2.86 -8.13
C MET A 28 2.59 3.05 -9.57
N VAL A 29 1.39 2.57 -9.90
CA VAL A 29 0.86 2.69 -11.27
C VAL A 29 0.78 4.15 -11.68
N LEU A 30 0.29 5.04 -10.80
CA LEU A 30 0.26 6.47 -11.06
C LEU A 30 1.66 7.06 -11.28
N GLY A 31 2.64 6.71 -10.44
CA GLY A 31 4.03 7.15 -10.60
C GLY A 31 4.65 6.67 -11.92
N MET A 32 4.42 5.40 -12.28
CA MET A 32 4.85 4.84 -13.57
C MET A 32 4.19 5.58 -14.74
N TRP A 33 2.90 5.89 -14.62
CA TRP A 33 2.17 6.58 -15.67
C TRP A 33 2.64 8.03 -15.85
N ILE A 34 3.05 8.70 -14.78
CA ILE A 34 3.67 10.03 -14.83
C ILE A 34 5.10 9.95 -15.38
N TRP A 35 5.83 8.88 -15.07
CA TRP A 35 7.20 8.69 -15.54
C TRP A 35 7.26 8.47 -17.05
N VAL A 36 6.43 7.55 -17.57
CA VAL A 36 6.51 7.10 -18.97
C VAL A 36 5.42 7.72 -19.85
N GLY A 37 4.30 8.14 -19.27
CA GLY A 37 3.16 8.66 -20.02
C GLY A 37 3.23 10.15 -20.29
N ASP A 38 2.60 10.56 -21.39
CA ASP A 38 2.53 11.96 -21.84
C ASP A 38 1.43 12.80 -21.15
N ILE A 39 0.85 12.29 -20.05
CA ILE A 39 -0.29 12.90 -19.35
C ILE A 39 0.00 14.29 -18.76
N LEU A 40 1.22 14.53 -18.27
CA LEU A 40 1.62 15.84 -17.72
C LEU A 40 2.57 16.62 -18.62
N ARG A 41 3.41 15.93 -19.40
CA ARG A 41 4.40 16.55 -20.29
C ARG A 41 4.74 15.57 -21.40
N ALA A 42 4.85 16.05 -22.64
CA ALA A 42 5.38 15.27 -23.75
C ALA A 42 6.81 14.79 -23.43
N GLY A 43 7.03 13.47 -23.47
CA GLY A 43 8.24 12.78 -23.02
C GLY A 43 8.21 12.28 -21.57
N GLY A 44 7.08 12.40 -20.87
CA GLY A 44 6.94 12.05 -19.45
C GLY A 44 7.63 13.03 -18.49
N LEU A 45 7.43 12.82 -17.18
CA LEU A 45 8.08 13.61 -16.13
C LEU A 45 8.80 12.71 -15.12
N PRO A 46 9.99 12.17 -15.47
CA PRO A 46 10.74 11.25 -14.60
C PRO A 46 11.04 11.82 -13.22
N ALA A 47 11.31 13.12 -13.13
CA ALA A 47 11.61 13.81 -11.88
C ALA A 47 10.48 13.72 -10.84
N ALA A 48 9.22 13.60 -11.28
CA ALA A 48 8.06 13.45 -10.39
C ALA A 48 7.55 12.00 -10.36
N GLY A 49 7.56 11.31 -11.50
CA GLY A 49 7.05 9.94 -11.62
C GLY A 49 7.91 8.90 -10.88
N VAL A 50 9.24 9.01 -10.94
CA VAL A 50 10.14 8.05 -10.29
C VAL A 50 10.03 8.10 -8.75
N PRO A 51 10.06 9.27 -8.09
CA PRO A 51 9.84 9.35 -6.65
C PRO A 51 8.44 8.83 -6.25
N LEU A 52 7.40 9.18 -7.00
CA LEU A 52 6.04 8.73 -6.69
C LEU A 52 5.90 7.21 -6.82
N PHE A 53 6.49 6.63 -7.87
CA PHE A 53 6.54 5.18 -8.07
C PHE A 53 7.26 4.50 -6.90
N ALA A 54 8.43 5.01 -6.53
CA ALA A 54 9.22 4.46 -5.43
C ALA A 54 8.47 4.53 -4.09
N ILE A 55 7.78 5.64 -3.81
CA ILE A 55 6.94 5.81 -2.62
C ILE A 55 5.78 4.81 -2.63
N GLY A 56 5.05 4.68 -3.74
CA GLY A 56 3.97 3.70 -3.87
C GLY A 56 4.47 2.27 -3.65
N PHE A 57 5.64 1.93 -4.21
CA PHE A 57 6.26 0.62 -4.08
C PHE A 57 6.61 0.31 -2.63
N LEU A 58 7.36 1.21 -1.98
CA LEU A 58 7.71 1.09 -0.57
C LEU A 58 6.45 1.02 0.31
N GLN A 59 5.43 1.84 0.03
CA GLN A 59 4.20 1.86 0.81
C GLN A 59 3.41 0.55 0.66
N SER A 60 3.37 -0.04 -0.54
CA SER A 60 2.68 -1.31 -0.79
C SER A 60 3.31 -2.52 -0.09
N LEU A 61 4.60 -2.43 0.27
CA LEU A 61 5.35 -3.51 0.89
C LEU A 61 5.56 -3.28 2.39
N ILE A 62 6.07 -2.11 2.77
CA ILE A 62 6.53 -1.81 4.13
C ILE A 62 5.36 -1.58 5.08
N VAL A 63 4.40 -0.72 4.71
CA VAL A 63 3.25 -0.38 5.58
C VAL A 63 2.44 -1.61 5.98
N PRO A 64 2.02 -2.50 5.07
CA PRO A 64 1.27 -3.70 5.46
C PRO A 64 2.10 -4.68 6.30
N GLN A 65 3.42 -4.77 6.10
CA GLN A 65 4.30 -5.57 6.96
C GLN A 65 4.37 -5.02 8.39
N ILE A 66 4.52 -3.70 8.54
CA ILE A 66 4.52 -3.03 9.85
C ILE A 66 3.18 -3.25 10.55
N LEU A 67 2.07 -3.08 9.83
CA LEU A 67 0.71 -3.25 10.37
C LEU A 67 0.47 -4.71 10.81
N ALA A 68 0.85 -5.67 9.97
CA ALA A 68 0.78 -7.09 10.29
C ALA A 68 1.61 -7.43 11.53
N ARG A 69 2.85 -6.91 11.65
CA ARG A 69 3.69 -7.09 12.84
C ARG A 69 3.05 -6.49 14.09
N LYS A 70 2.49 -5.28 14.00
CA LYS A 70 1.83 -4.59 15.12
C LYS A 70 0.59 -5.32 15.63
N TRP A 71 -0.15 -6.00 14.75
CA TRP A 71 -1.33 -6.78 15.12
C TRP A 71 -1.05 -8.23 15.47
N ARG A 72 0.18 -8.70 15.22
CA ARG A 72 0.64 -10.04 15.64
C ARG A 72 1.00 -10.13 17.12
N THR A 73 0.88 -9.05 17.89
CA THR A 73 1.29 -9.03 19.30
C THR A 73 0.19 -9.55 20.23
N PRO A 74 0.35 -10.76 20.80
CA PRO A 74 0.50 -10.97 22.23
C PRO A 74 2.00 -10.94 22.56
N LYS A 75 2.43 -10.02 23.44
CA LYS A 75 3.76 -10.11 24.07
C LYS A 75 3.67 -11.19 25.17
N PRO A 76 4.67 -12.07 25.32
CA PRO A 76 4.84 -12.85 26.55
C PRO A 76 5.06 -11.94 27.76
#